data_AF-X1TTY0-F1
#
_entry.id   AF-X1TTY0-F1
#
_cell.length_a   1.000
_cell.length_b   1.000
_cell.length_c   1.000
_cell.angle_alpha   90.00
_cell.angle_beta   90.00
_cell.angle_gamma   90.00
#
_symmetry.space_group_name_H-M   'P 1'
#
loop_
_entity.id
_entity.type
_entity.pdbx_description
1 polymer ?
#
loop_
_entity_poly.entity_id
_entity_poly.type
_entity_poly.pdbx_seq_one_letter_code
_entity_poly.pdbx_strand_id
1 'polypeptide(L)'
;MFFEIFGVEDKVKDKKVLVKPNILGPFPPERGVTTDPKVISAIVQELKKCRSKEIVVGDNSGSIHFDPFKIAKITGILNASDGCYNNIAREVVEVKVESKFIDGLFISRIVKKADYII
;
A
#
# COMPACT_ATOMS: atom_id res chain seq x y z
N MET A 1 -13.52 -15.22 9.56
CA MET A 1 -12.89 -13.88 9.58
C MET A 1 -13.18 -13.17 8.25
N PHE A 2 -12.97 -11.85 8.11
CA PHE A 2 -13.45 -11.11 6.92
C PHE A 2 -12.85 -11.65 5.60
N PHE A 3 -11.57 -12.01 5.59
CA PHE A 3 -10.88 -12.62 4.44
C PHE A 3 -11.42 -13.96 3.97
N GLU A 4 -11.90 -14.76 4.91
CA GLU A 4 -12.41 -16.12 4.70
C GLU A 4 -13.63 -16.07 3.76
N ILE A 5 -14.46 -15.04 3.93
CA ILE A 5 -15.64 -14.74 3.09
C ILE A 5 -15.24 -14.40 1.64
N PHE A 6 -14.06 -13.82 1.42
CA PHE A 6 -13.57 -13.38 0.11
C PHE A 6 -12.43 -14.26 -0.46
N GLY A 7 -12.11 -15.37 0.20
CA GLY A 7 -11.01 -16.26 -0.16
C GLY A 7 -9.67 -15.52 -0.30
N VAL A 8 -9.34 -14.62 0.65
CA VAL A 8 -8.10 -13.82 0.60
C VAL A 8 -6.91 -14.57 1.21
N GLU A 9 -7.13 -15.43 2.21
CA GLU A 9 -6.06 -16.10 2.96
C GLU A 9 -5.06 -16.86 2.05
N ASP A 10 -5.54 -17.72 1.16
CA ASP A 10 -4.69 -18.48 0.22
C ASP A 10 -3.96 -17.59 -0.80
N LYS A 11 -4.39 -16.34 -0.98
CA LYS A 11 -3.77 -15.35 -1.88
C LYS A 11 -2.67 -14.54 -1.19
N VAL A 12 -2.62 -14.51 0.14
CA VAL A 12 -1.68 -13.69 0.94
C VAL A 12 -0.71 -14.52 1.79
N LYS A 13 -1.08 -15.75 2.15
CA LYS A 13 -0.26 -16.68 2.92
C LYS A 13 1.05 -17.01 2.20
N ASP A 14 2.17 -16.89 2.91
CA ASP A 14 3.54 -17.05 2.40
C ASP A 14 3.90 -16.12 1.21
N LYS A 15 3.10 -15.08 0.94
CA LYS A 15 3.27 -14.10 -0.15
C LYS A 15 3.86 -12.76 0.28
N LYS A 16 4.42 -12.03 -0.68
CA LYS A 16 4.71 -10.59 -0.59
C LYS A 16 3.46 -9.79 -0.91
N VAL A 17 2.95 -9.03 0.06
CA VAL A 17 1.70 -8.26 -0.08
C VAL A 17 1.99 -6.77 0.03
N LEU A 18 1.53 -6.01 -0.96
CA LEU A 18 1.47 -4.55 -0.91
C LEU A 18 0.05 -4.12 -0.49
N VAL A 19 -0.05 -3.36 0.60
CA VAL A 19 -1.26 -2.63 0.98
C VAL A 19 -1.10 -1.20 0.51
N LYS A 20 -1.94 -0.74 -0.42
CA LYS A 20 -1.84 0.57 -1.08
C LYS A 20 -3.00 1.49 -0.67
N PRO A 21 -2.97 2.11 0.53
CA PRO A 21 -3.94 3.14 0.92
C PRO A 21 -4.01 4.26 -0.12
N ASN A 22 -5.09 5.05 -0.12
CA ASN A 22 -5.13 6.31 -0.85
C ASN A 22 -4.66 7.44 0.08
N ILE A 23 -3.53 8.08 -0.23
CA ILE A 23 -2.92 9.16 0.55
C ILE A 23 -2.78 10.40 -0.34
N LEU A 24 -3.78 11.28 -0.38
CA LEU A 24 -3.74 12.46 -1.26
C LEU A 24 -2.69 13.50 -0.82
N GLY A 25 -2.46 13.63 0.48
CA GLY A 25 -1.53 14.62 1.06
C GLY A 25 -1.57 14.66 2.59
N PRO A 26 -0.89 15.63 3.22
CA PRO A 26 -0.73 15.72 4.68
C PRO A 26 -2.00 16.25 5.37
N PHE A 27 -3.09 15.50 5.27
CA PHE A 27 -4.38 15.79 5.90
C PHE A 27 -4.61 14.87 7.12
N PRO A 28 -5.17 15.36 8.23
CA PRO A 28 -5.54 14.51 9.35
C PRO A 28 -6.73 13.59 8.99
N PRO A 29 -6.88 12.41 9.62
CA PRO A 29 -7.85 11.38 9.20
C PRO A 29 -9.31 11.85 9.13
N GLU A 30 -9.70 12.77 10.01
CA GLU A 30 -11.07 13.27 10.18
C GLU A 30 -11.57 14.05 8.95
N ARG A 31 -10.67 14.40 8.02
CA ARG A 31 -11.01 14.98 6.71
C ARG A 31 -11.69 13.99 5.75
N GLY A 32 -11.55 12.68 5.96
CA GLY A 32 -12.05 11.64 5.04
C GLY A 32 -11.35 11.57 3.67
N VAL A 33 -10.21 12.26 3.51
CA VAL A 33 -9.45 12.38 2.24
C VAL A 33 -8.43 11.24 2.05
N THR A 34 -7.96 10.66 3.15
CA THR A 34 -7.06 9.50 3.17
C THR A 34 -7.84 8.29 3.68
N THR A 35 -7.51 7.07 3.23
CA THR A 35 -8.12 5.82 3.74
C THR A 35 -8.04 5.76 5.27
N ASP A 36 -9.15 5.43 5.97
CA ASP A 36 -9.19 5.45 7.45
C ASP A 36 -8.08 4.52 8.00
N PRO A 37 -7.17 5.03 8.86
CA PRO A 37 -6.09 4.24 9.46
C PRO A 37 -6.55 2.99 10.20
N LYS A 38 -7.79 2.93 10.72
CA LYS A 38 -8.37 1.73 11.35
C LYS A 38 -8.52 0.58 10.35
N VAL A 39 -8.88 0.88 9.09
CA VAL A 39 -8.99 -0.12 8.02
C VAL A 39 -7.60 -0.68 7.69
N ILE A 40 -6.60 0.19 7.57
CA ILE A 40 -5.21 -0.22 7.31
C ILE A 40 -4.66 -1.05 8.47
N SER A 41 -4.92 -0.65 9.72
CA SER A 41 -4.53 -1.43 10.91
C SER A 41 -5.21 -2.81 10.91
N ALA A 42 -6.51 -2.89 10.66
CA ALA A 42 -7.23 -4.16 10.55
C ALA A 42 -6.62 -5.08 9.47
N ILE A 43 -6.34 -4.53 8.28
CA ILE A 43 -5.70 -5.26 7.17
C ILE A 43 -4.31 -5.78 7.56
N VAL A 44 -3.46 -4.95 8.17
CA VAL A 44 -2.11 -5.38 8.58
C VAL A 44 -2.16 -6.46 9.67
N GLN A 45 -3.06 -6.34 10.66
CA GLN A 45 -3.23 -7.37 11.68
C GLN A 45 -3.82 -8.68 11.13
N GLU A 46 -4.65 -8.63 10.09
CA GLU A 46 -5.10 -9.81 9.35
C GLU A 46 -3.95 -10.47 8.58
N LEU A 47 -3.19 -9.71 7.78
CA LEU A 47 -2.08 -10.21 6.97
C LEU A 47 -0.99 -10.90 7.83
N LYS A 48 -0.76 -10.41 9.06
CA LYS A 48 0.13 -11.04 10.05
C LYS A 48 -0.43 -12.38 10.55
N LYS A 49 -1.75 -12.50 10.82
CA LYS A 49 -2.39 -13.77 11.22
C LYS A 49 -2.33 -14.83 10.12
N CYS A 50 -2.60 -14.43 8.88
CA CYS A 50 -2.54 -15.30 7.70
C CYS A 50 -1.10 -15.62 7.23
N ARG A 51 -0.08 -15.21 8.00
CA ARG A 51 1.35 -15.51 7.75
C ARG A 51 1.82 -15.05 6.37
N SER A 52 1.49 -13.81 6.00
CA SER A 52 2.07 -13.17 4.83
C SER A 52 3.59 -13.06 5.01
N LYS A 53 4.36 -13.46 4.00
CA LYS A 53 5.83 -13.55 4.05
C LYS A 53 6.50 -12.18 4.12
N GLU A 54 5.89 -11.17 3.51
CA GLU A 54 6.31 -9.77 3.57
C GLU A 54 5.07 -8.91 3.44
N ILE A 55 4.94 -7.90 4.29
CA ILE A 55 3.84 -6.93 4.25
C ILE A 55 4.49 -5.55 4.12
N VAL A 56 4.10 -4.80 3.10
CA VAL A 56 4.48 -3.39 2.95
C VAL A 56 3.23 -2.55 2.77
N VAL A 57 3.13 -1.47 3.54
CA VAL A 57 2.11 -0.43 3.38
C VAL A 57 2.76 0.78 2.72
N GLY A 58 2.17 1.32 1.66
CA GLY A 58 2.71 2.52 1.03
C GLY A 58 1.86 3.03 -0.14
N ASP A 59 2.00 4.32 -0.45
CA ASP A 59 1.31 4.95 -1.57
C ASP A 59 2.21 6.00 -2.24
N ASN A 60 1.94 6.29 -3.51
CA ASN A 60 2.60 7.33 -4.29
C ASN A 60 1.82 8.66 -4.17
N SER A 61 1.77 9.21 -2.96
CA SER A 61 1.03 10.44 -2.66
C SER A 61 1.51 11.61 -3.52
N GLY A 62 0.59 12.31 -4.20
CA GLY A 62 0.91 13.39 -5.15
C GLY A 62 1.58 14.65 -4.58
N SER A 63 1.81 14.69 -3.26
CA SER A 63 2.47 15.81 -2.57
C SER A 63 4.01 15.76 -2.72
N ILE A 64 4.52 15.93 -3.95
CA ILE A 64 5.95 15.78 -4.33
C ILE A 64 6.96 16.62 -3.51
N HIS A 65 6.51 17.65 -2.81
CA HIS A 65 7.34 18.52 -1.96
C HIS A 65 7.36 18.12 -0.48
N PHE A 66 6.69 17.03 -0.09
CA PHE A 66 6.63 16.53 1.27
C PHE A 66 7.25 15.13 1.38
N ASP A 67 8.03 14.91 2.44
CA ASP A 67 8.51 13.57 2.80
C ASP A 67 7.32 12.61 3.04
N PRO A 68 7.25 11.46 2.33
CA PRO A 68 6.19 10.47 2.53
C PRO A 68 6.07 9.94 3.97
N PHE A 69 7.16 9.84 4.74
CA PHE A 69 7.07 9.44 6.16
C PHE A 69 6.35 10.51 7.00
N LYS A 70 6.63 11.80 6.76
CA LYS A 70 5.89 12.92 7.36
C LYS A 70 4.41 12.92 6.95
N ILE A 71 4.08 12.64 5.69
CA ILE A 71 2.67 12.51 5.24
C ILE A 71 1.99 11.34 5.94
N ALA A 72 2.60 10.16 5.95
CA ALA A 72 2.09 8.96 6.61
C ALA A 72 1.91 9.17 8.12
N LYS A 73 2.77 9.95 8.77
CA LYS A 73 2.62 10.34 10.18
C LYS A 73 1.41 11.24 10.42
N ILE A 74 1.23 12.29 9.60
CA ILE A 74 0.12 13.25 9.72
C ILE A 74 -1.24 12.57 9.45
N THR A 75 -1.28 11.65 8.47
CA THR A 75 -2.47 10.88 8.10
C THR A 75 -2.73 9.67 8.99
N GLY A 76 -1.91 9.42 10.03
CA GLY A 76 -2.02 8.25 10.92
C GLY A 76 -1.61 6.91 10.32
N ILE A 77 -1.46 6.82 9.00
CA ILE A 77 -1.08 5.61 8.25
C ILE A 77 0.23 4.99 8.76
N LEU A 78 1.23 5.80 9.12
CA LEU A 78 2.52 5.31 9.62
C LEU A 78 2.36 4.44 10.88
N ASN A 79 1.47 4.84 11.80
CA ASN A 79 1.19 4.09 13.02
C ASN A 79 0.31 2.88 12.73
N ALA A 80 -0.74 3.05 11.90
CA ALA A 80 -1.63 1.97 11.48
C ALA A 80 -0.92 0.86 10.67
N SER A 81 0.22 1.17 10.07
CA SER A 81 1.04 0.20 9.32
C SER A 81 1.78 -0.78 10.23
N ASP A 82 1.81 -0.58 11.56
CA ASP A 82 2.42 -1.48 12.54
C ASP A 82 3.82 -2.01 12.13
N GLY A 83 4.71 -1.06 11.83
CA GLY A 83 6.08 -1.30 11.36
C GLY A 83 6.25 -1.53 9.85
N CYS A 84 5.17 -1.83 9.10
CA CYS A 84 5.23 -2.20 7.69
C CYS A 84 5.23 -1.03 6.69
N TYR A 85 5.27 0.24 7.13
CA TYR A 85 5.23 1.37 6.21
C TYR A 85 6.56 1.53 5.44
N ASN A 86 6.49 1.77 4.13
CA ASN A 86 7.66 2.08 3.30
C ASN A 86 7.34 3.14 2.23
N ASN A 87 8.33 3.95 1.88
CA ASN A 87 8.25 4.88 0.77
C ASN A 87 8.45 4.13 -0.57
N ILE A 88 7.33 3.71 -1.17
CA ILE A 88 7.32 2.91 -2.40
C ILE A 88 7.67 3.71 -3.67
N ALA A 89 7.78 5.04 -3.60
CA ALA A 89 8.14 5.89 -4.74
C ALA A 89 9.66 5.87 -5.07
N ARG A 90 10.50 5.35 -4.16
CA ARG A 90 11.98 5.44 -4.26
C ARG A 90 12.60 4.63 -5.39
N GLU A 91 11.96 3.53 -5.80
CA GLU A 91 12.42 2.70 -6.91
C GLU A 91 11.30 2.59 -7.95
N VAL A 92 11.55 3.13 -9.14
CA VAL A 92 10.63 3.07 -10.28
C VAL A 92 11.18 2.09 -11.32
N VAL A 93 10.28 1.41 -12.03
CA VAL A 93 10.59 0.61 -13.22
C VAL A 93 9.66 0.98 -14.36
N GLU A 94 10.19 0.97 -15.58
CA GLU A 94 9.38 0.99 -16.79
C GLU A 94 8.82 -0.41 -17.04
N VAL A 95 7.54 -0.48 -17.39
CA VAL A 95 6.83 -1.70 -17.80
C VAL A 95 6.16 -1.42 -19.12
N LYS A 96 6.56 -2.13 -20.17
CA LYS A 96 5.88 -2.07 -21.47
C LYS A 96 4.45 -2.56 -21.37
N VAL A 97 3.53 -1.93 -22.08
CA VAL A 97 2.10 -2.25 -22.06
C VAL A 97 1.53 -2.36 -23.46
N GLU A 98 0.58 -3.28 -23.65
CA GLU A 98 -0.21 -3.38 -24.87
C GLU A 98 -1.32 -2.33 -24.84
N SER A 99 -1.07 -1.18 -25.46
CA SER A 99 -1.98 -0.04 -25.50
C SER A 99 -1.92 0.67 -26.85
N LYS A 100 -3.00 1.37 -27.21
CA LYS A 100 -3.09 2.19 -28.44
C LYS A 100 -2.57 3.62 -28.25
N PHE A 101 -2.13 3.98 -27.05
CA PHE A 101 -1.83 5.37 -26.66
C PHE A 101 -0.45 5.57 -26.04
N ILE A 102 0.17 4.53 -25.48
CA ILE A 102 1.45 4.55 -24.77
C ILE A 102 2.14 3.19 -24.90
N ASP A 103 3.46 3.16 -25.11
CA ASP A 103 4.23 1.91 -25.19
C ASP A 103 4.67 1.36 -23.83
N GLY A 104 4.61 2.18 -22.77
CA GLY A 104 5.06 1.83 -21.43
C GLY A 104 4.49 2.70 -20.31
N LEU A 105 4.55 2.17 -19.09
CA LEU A 105 4.18 2.83 -17.83
C LEU A 105 5.34 2.79 -16.85
N PHE A 106 5.54 3.88 -16.12
CA PHE A 106 6.45 3.93 -14.98
C PHE A 106 5.69 3.60 -13.69
N ILE A 107 6.10 2.53 -13.00
CA ILE A 107 5.47 2.09 -11.74
C ILE A 107 6.53 1.84 -10.66
N SER A 108 6.14 1.93 -9.39
CA SER A 108 6.99 1.53 -8.26
C SER A 108 7.41 0.06 -8.38
N ARG A 109 8.71 -0.25 -8.23
CA ARG A 109 9.24 -1.62 -8.39
C ARG A 109 8.53 -2.63 -7.49
N ILE A 110 8.07 -2.21 -6.31
CA ILE A 110 7.31 -3.08 -5.40
C ILE A 110 5.99 -3.58 -5.99
N VAL A 111 5.29 -2.78 -6.81
CA VAL A 111 4.05 -3.19 -7.51
C VAL A 111 4.31 -4.36 -8.46
N LYS A 112 5.55 -4.49 -8.98
CA LYS A 112 5.98 -5.62 -9.81
C LYS A 112 6.65 -6.78 -9.02
N LYS A 113 6.97 -6.56 -7.73
CA LYS A 113 7.56 -7.57 -6.83
C LYS A 113 6.55 -8.20 -5.85
N ALA A 114 5.39 -7.58 -5.65
CA ALA A 114 4.31 -8.13 -4.83
C ALA A 114 3.63 -9.30 -5.56
N ASP A 115 3.33 -10.36 -4.83
CA ASP A 115 2.50 -11.47 -5.31
C ASP A 115 1.01 -11.12 -5.25
N TYR A 116 0.62 -10.22 -4.34
CA TYR A 116 -0.74 -9.74 -4.15
C TYR A 116 -0.77 -8.26 -3.74
N ILE A 117 -1.82 -7.55 -4.12
CA ILE A 117 -2.01 -6.11 -3.82
C ILE A 117 -3.43 -5.90 -3.26
N ILE A 118 -3.54 -5.08 -2.21
CA ILE A 118 -4.77 -4.68 -1.51
C ILE A 118 -4.88 -3.15 -1.54
#